data_AF-A0A5C1YNF9-F1
#
_entry.id   AF-A0A5C1YNF9-F1
#
_cell.length_a   1.000
_cell.length_b   1.000
_cell.length_c   1.000
_cell.angle_alpha   90.00
_cell.angle_beta   90.00
_cell.angle_gamma   90.00
#
_symmetry.space_group_name_H-M   'P 1'
#
loop_
_entity.id
_entity.type
_entity.pdbx_description
1 polymer ?
#
loop_
_entity_poly.entity_id
_entity_poly.type
_entity_poly.pdbx_seq_one_letter_code
_entity_poly.pdbx_strand_id
1 'polypeptide(L)'
;MPFQSEVNYTWAAGFPGRWASENPRRIVIPGPNGFRAGAGGLNIARFAWVQNDGVTLLNAAPTATAGSGATATAVLSSATVYTVSALAVNAGGTGYAVGDTVEATGFKATITTVSSGAVTGVTIQSTTAQTADPTATGVATTTNGSGTGLTLDVTATASQEATGGVASITVSDGGTGYSAAPIVSLTGGGGTGATAVAVVSAGVVTGINVVSAGTGYTSAPTVVITAQTVPNGAPQGFVYADQQGLTTAYLQEATMMIPEGFMAQLAEGGDVFATSSTPALIGQSVFASTTDGSISTGTAGATVTGAIETAWKVSQGNAAGSPIIITGPVAAA
;
A
#
# COMPACT_ATOMS: atom_id res chain seq x y z
N MET A 1 19.73 72.00 13.61
CA MET A 1 19.41 70.56 13.47
C MET A 1 18.60 70.40 12.21
N PRO A 2 19.14 69.79 11.14
CA PRO A 2 18.36 69.56 9.94
C PRO A 2 17.23 68.60 10.27
N PHE A 3 16.01 68.93 9.85
CA PHE A 3 14.87 68.04 9.96
C PHE A 3 15.10 66.81 9.07
N GLN A 4 14.63 65.66 9.50
CA GLN A 4 14.64 64.43 8.71
C GLN A 4 13.87 64.66 7.39
N SER A 5 14.55 64.58 6.24
CA SER A 5 14.00 64.83 4.90
C SER A 5 13.57 63.57 4.17
N GLU A 6 13.86 62.39 4.72
CA GLU A 6 13.50 61.09 4.16
C GLU A 6 12.85 60.22 5.24
N VAL A 7 11.66 59.72 4.94
CA VAL A 7 11.01 58.64 5.69
C VAL A 7 11.15 57.40 4.83
N ASN A 8 11.92 56.42 5.30
CA ASN A 8 11.95 55.09 4.69
C ASN A 8 10.58 54.43 4.90
N TYR A 9 9.68 54.59 3.92
CA TYR A 9 8.45 53.80 3.81
C TYR A 9 8.80 52.40 3.30
N THR A 10 9.59 51.65 4.06
CA THR A 10 9.59 50.21 3.89
C THR A 10 8.31 49.71 4.54
N TRP A 11 7.31 49.32 3.74
CA TRP A 11 6.20 48.52 4.27
C TRP A 11 6.80 47.33 5.02
N ALA A 12 6.20 46.94 6.15
CA ALA A 12 6.66 45.78 6.89
C ALA A 12 6.61 44.56 5.96
N ALA A 13 7.77 44.11 5.48
CA ALA A 13 7.86 42.87 4.74
C ALA A 13 7.36 41.77 5.68
N GLY A 14 6.42 40.95 5.22
CA GLY A 14 5.89 39.85 6.01
C GLY A 14 7.03 38.96 6.49
N PHE A 15 7.20 38.85 7.80
CA PHE A 15 8.25 38.02 8.38
C PHE A 15 7.85 36.54 8.24
N PRO A 16 8.68 35.69 7.59
CA PRO A 16 8.40 34.27 7.48
C PRO A 16 8.13 33.65 8.85
N GLY A 17 7.10 32.80 8.94
CA GLY A 17 6.65 32.21 10.20
C GLY A 17 5.59 33.01 10.96
N ARG A 18 5.28 34.24 10.56
CA ARG A 18 4.14 35.00 11.11
C ARG A 18 2.85 34.68 10.36
N TRP A 19 1.73 34.86 11.04
CA TRP A 19 0.41 34.88 10.41
C TRP A 19 0.32 36.04 9.42
N ALA A 20 -0.14 35.75 8.20
CA ALA A 20 -0.27 36.72 7.12
C ALA A 20 -1.64 37.41 7.07
N SER A 21 -2.63 36.84 7.76
CA SER A 21 -3.97 37.42 7.87
C SER A 21 -4.60 37.11 9.23
N GLU A 22 -5.76 37.74 9.47
CA GLU A 22 -6.67 37.41 10.58
C GLU A 22 -7.82 36.49 10.14
N ASN A 23 -7.71 35.88 8.95
CA ASN A 23 -8.60 34.78 8.57
C ASN A 23 -8.49 33.65 9.60
N PRO A 24 -9.49 32.74 9.69
CA PRO A 24 -9.50 31.66 10.66
C PRO A 24 -8.14 30.95 10.73
N ARG A 25 -7.56 30.93 11.92
CA ARG A 25 -6.29 30.26 12.21
C ARG A 25 -6.60 28.92 12.83
N ARG A 26 -5.98 27.86 12.34
CA ARG A 26 -6.13 26.52 12.89
C ARG A 26 -4.79 26.02 13.37
N ILE A 27 -4.75 25.66 14.65
CA ILE A 27 -3.58 25.07 15.29
C ILE A 27 -3.79 23.57 15.44
N VAL A 28 -2.69 22.83 15.37
CA VAL A 28 -2.70 21.42 15.73
C VAL A 28 -2.95 21.32 17.24
N ILE A 29 -3.94 20.51 17.62
CA ILE A 29 -4.23 20.21 19.02
C ILE A 29 -3.21 19.19 19.51
N PRO A 30 -2.33 19.53 20.47
CA PRO A 30 -1.35 18.59 20.98
C PRO A 30 -2.02 17.51 21.84
N GLY A 31 -1.34 16.38 21.99
CA GLY A 31 -1.72 15.36 22.96
C GLY A 31 -1.55 15.82 24.41
N PRO A 32 -1.86 14.96 25.40
CA PRO A 32 -1.84 15.29 26.84
C PRO A 32 -0.51 15.88 27.37
N ASN A 33 0.60 15.62 26.68
CA ASN A 33 1.95 16.06 27.08
C ASN A 33 2.46 17.30 26.33
N GLY A 34 1.61 17.97 25.53
CA GLY A 34 2.02 19.08 24.68
C GLY A 34 2.90 18.63 23.51
N PHE A 35 3.47 19.57 22.77
CA PHE A 35 4.56 19.32 21.83
C PHE A 35 5.81 20.07 22.29
N ARG A 36 6.98 19.46 22.06
CA ARG A 36 8.28 20.07 22.40
C ARG A 36 9.25 20.01 21.22
N ALA A 37 10.09 21.01 21.08
CA ALA A 37 11.18 21.00 20.11
C ALA A 37 12.17 19.88 20.44
N GLY A 38 12.54 19.09 19.43
CA GLY A 38 13.50 18.00 19.55
C GLY A 38 14.96 18.45 19.53
N ALA A 39 15.85 17.46 19.44
CA ALA A 39 17.29 17.66 19.40
C ALA A 39 17.70 18.65 18.30
N GLY A 40 18.51 19.65 18.67
CA GLY A 40 18.95 20.69 17.73
C GLY A 40 17.94 21.82 17.49
N GLY A 41 16.79 21.80 18.17
CA GLY A 41 15.78 22.84 18.11
C GLY A 41 14.86 22.74 16.88
N LEU A 42 13.91 23.67 16.80
CA LEU A 42 12.89 23.74 15.76
C LEU A 42 12.97 25.10 15.05
N ASN A 43 13.29 25.08 13.77
CA ASN A 43 13.30 26.25 12.91
C ASN A 43 11.86 26.69 12.59
N ILE A 44 11.61 27.97 12.83
CA ILE A 44 10.39 28.69 12.47
C ILE A 44 10.34 28.88 10.94
N ALA A 45 9.13 29.03 10.40
CA ALA A 45 8.87 29.20 8.98
C ALA A 45 9.15 27.94 8.14
N ARG A 46 9.10 26.77 8.77
CA ARG A 46 9.33 25.45 8.18
C ARG A 46 8.22 24.50 8.57
N PHE A 47 8.04 23.43 7.79
CA PHE A 47 7.19 22.32 8.22
C PHE A 47 7.89 21.49 9.30
N ALA A 48 7.09 20.87 10.16
CA ALA A 48 7.59 20.02 11.22
C ALA A 48 6.80 18.72 11.31
N TRP A 49 7.48 17.71 11.82
CA TRP A 49 6.92 16.41 12.07
C TRP A 49 6.96 16.02 13.54
N VAL A 50 5.83 15.48 14.00
CA VAL A 50 5.77 14.75 15.27
C VAL A 50 6.50 13.42 15.09
N GLN A 51 7.46 13.18 15.97
CA GLN A 51 8.26 11.96 15.97
C GLN A 51 7.51 10.79 16.60
N ASN A 52 8.11 9.60 16.57
CA ASN A 52 7.47 8.36 17.03
C ASN A 52 7.03 8.39 18.51
N ASP A 53 7.59 9.29 19.32
CA ASP A 53 7.22 9.47 20.72
C ASP A 53 5.91 10.27 20.92
N GLY A 54 5.32 10.78 19.83
CA GLY A 54 4.05 11.52 19.86
C GLY A 54 4.13 12.92 20.47
N VAL A 55 5.33 13.39 20.85
CA VAL A 55 5.52 14.65 21.60
C VAL A 55 6.64 15.50 21.01
N THR A 56 7.70 14.89 20.50
CA THR A 56 8.86 15.61 19.95
C THR A 56 8.57 16.09 18.54
N LEU A 57 8.87 17.36 18.27
CA LEU A 57 8.81 17.99 16.96
C LEU A 57 10.22 18.19 16.38
N LEU A 58 10.41 17.80 15.12
CA LEU A 58 11.61 18.10 14.34
C LEU A 58 11.20 18.65 12.98
N ASN A 59 12.01 19.54 12.40
CA ASN A 59 11.84 19.91 10.98
C ASN A 59 12.32 18.81 10.02
N ALA A 60 12.90 17.73 10.55
CA ALA A 60 13.14 16.52 9.79
C ALA A 60 11.94 15.59 9.93
N ALA A 61 11.51 15.04 8.80
CA ALA A 61 10.46 14.05 8.79
C ALA A 61 10.97 12.76 9.47
N PRO A 62 10.09 11.99 10.15
CA PRO A 62 10.51 10.81 10.88
C PRO A 62 11.10 9.84 9.87
N THR A 63 12.39 9.53 10.04
CA THR A 63 13.02 8.48 9.25
C THR A 63 12.42 7.17 9.72
N ALA A 64 11.74 6.48 8.80
CA ALA A 64 11.47 5.08 9.05
C ALA A 64 12.84 4.40 9.18
N THR A 65 13.11 3.77 10.33
CA THR A 65 14.30 2.93 10.45
C THR A 65 14.14 1.83 9.42
N ALA A 66 15.16 1.65 8.58
CA ALA A 66 15.12 0.65 7.53
C ALA A 66 15.18 -0.73 8.18
N GLY A 67 14.00 -1.30 8.48
CA GLY A 67 13.91 -2.66 8.99
C GLY A 67 14.54 -3.64 8.01
N SER A 68 15.19 -4.66 8.54
CA SER A 68 15.93 -5.65 7.73
C SER A 68 15.50 -7.07 8.06
N GLY A 69 15.70 -7.98 7.10
CA GLY A 69 15.58 -9.42 7.33
C GLY A 69 14.17 -9.99 7.13
N ALA A 70 13.16 -9.18 6.77
CA ALA A 70 11.86 -9.73 6.46
C ALA A 70 11.91 -10.58 5.17
N THR A 71 11.37 -11.79 5.24
CA THR A 71 11.24 -12.72 4.11
C THR A 71 9.82 -13.27 4.05
N ALA A 72 9.32 -13.53 2.85
CA ALA A 72 7.99 -14.06 2.64
C ALA A 72 7.91 -14.93 1.39
N THR A 73 6.93 -15.83 1.38
CA THR A 73 6.69 -16.75 0.27
C THR A 73 5.26 -16.56 -0.25
N ALA A 74 5.13 -16.31 -1.56
CA ALA A 74 3.83 -16.25 -2.23
C ALA A 74 3.33 -17.67 -2.53
N VAL A 75 2.01 -17.84 -2.43
CA VAL A 75 1.30 -19.08 -2.76
C VAL A 75 0.26 -18.76 -3.83
N LEU A 76 0.21 -19.57 -4.88
CA LEU A 76 -0.78 -19.41 -5.94
C LEU A 76 -2.16 -19.92 -5.52
N SER A 77 -3.20 -19.35 -6.09
CA SER A 77 -4.53 -19.94 -6.04
C SER A 77 -4.50 -21.30 -6.74
N SER A 78 -5.12 -22.29 -6.10
CA SER A 78 -5.31 -23.61 -6.70
C SER A 78 -6.77 -24.01 -6.63
N ALA A 79 -7.22 -24.70 -7.68
CA ALA A 79 -8.51 -25.35 -7.74
C ALA A 79 -8.29 -26.87 -7.68
N THR A 80 -9.11 -27.55 -6.89
CA THR A 80 -9.15 -29.03 -6.93
C THR A 80 -9.86 -29.46 -8.20
N VAL A 81 -9.18 -30.28 -8.97
CA VAL A 81 -9.70 -30.87 -10.20
C VAL A 81 -9.70 -32.39 -10.05
N TYR A 82 -10.80 -33.02 -10.46
CA TYR A 82 -10.95 -34.46 -10.43
C TYR A 82 -10.85 -35.02 -11.84
N THR A 83 -10.00 -36.03 -12.04
CA THR A 83 -9.90 -36.77 -13.30
C THR A 83 -10.19 -38.24 -13.05
N VAL A 84 -11.08 -38.82 -13.87
CA VAL A 84 -11.41 -40.24 -13.74
C VAL A 84 -10.17 -41.08 -14.04
N SER A 85 -9.81 -41.96 -13.12
CA SER A 85 -8.60 -42.79 -13.20
C SER A 85 -8.93 -44.27 -13.38
N ALA A 86 -10.12 -44.72 -12.94
CA ALA A 86 -10.56 -46.10 -13.17
C ALA A 86 -12.10 -46.19 -13.22
N LEU A 87 -12.59 -47.24 -13.90
CA LEU A 87 -13.99 -47.64 -13.95
C LEU A 87 -14.08 -49.12 -13.60
N ALA A 88 -15.02 -49.49 -12.74
CA ALA A 88 -15.35 -50.88 -12.44
C ALA A 88 -16.85 -51.13 -12.72
N VAL A 89 -17.17 -52.32 -13.22
CA VAL A 89 -18.57 -52.69 -13.46
C VAL A 89 -19.19 -53.14 -12.14
N ASN A 90 -20.21 -52.43 -11.68
CA ASN A 90 -20.95 -52.77 -10.46
C ASN A 90 -22.17 -53.64 -10.79
N ALA A 91 -22.96 -53.23 -11.80
CA ALA A 91 -23.98 -54.07 -12.41
C ALA A 91 -23.84 -54.05 -13.93
N GLY A 92 -23.67 -55.22 -14.55
CA GLY A 92 -23.41 -55.34 -15.99
C GLY A 92 -24.60 -55.01 -16.90
N GLY A 93 -25.80 -54.85 -16.35
CA GLY A 93 -27.03 -54.59 -17.10
C GLY A 93 -27.34 -55.64 -18.18
N THR A 94 -28.23 -55.29 -19.11
CA THR A 94 -28.60 -56.15 -20.25
C THR A 94 -28.70 -55.33 -21.54
N GLY A 95 -28.57 -55.97 -22.71
CA GLY A 95 -28.79 -55.33 -24.01
C GLY A 95 -27.62 -54.48 -24.53
N TYR A 96 -26.43 -54.66 -23.96
CA TYR A 96 -25.19 -54.03 -24.40
C TYR A 96 -24.38 -54.96 -25.31
N ALA A 97 -23.73 -54.40 -26.32
CA ALA A 97 -22.78 -55.08 -27.19
C ALA A 97 -21.34 -54.58 -26.96
N VAL A 98 -20.35 -55.42 -27.31
CA VAL A 98 -18.96 -54.99 -27.33
C VAL A 98 -18.79 -53.88 -28.38
N GLY A 99 -18.18 -52.77 -27.99
CA GLY A 99 -18.04 -51.57 -28.83
C GLY A 99 -19.06 -50.46 -28.53
N ASP A 100 -20.11 -50.75 -27.74
CA ASP A 100 -21.03 -49.72 -27.26
C ASP A 100 -20.29 -48.68 -26.42
N THR A 101 -20.74 -47.43 -26.52
CA THR A 101 -20.15 -46.29 -25.82
C THR A 101 -21.04 -45.88 -24.66
N VAL A 102 -20.41 -45.75 -23.50
CA VAL A 102 -21.00 -45.18 -22.29
C VAL A 102 -20.43 -43.78 -22.10
N GLU A 103 -21.31 -42.80 -21.96
CA GLU A 103 -20.94 -41.41 -21.73
C GLU A 103 -21.61 -40.90 -20.47
N ALA A 104 -20.82 -40.25 -19.62
CA ALA A 104 -21.27 -39.62 -18.39
C ALA A 104 -20.44 -38.36 -18.12
N THR A 105 -20.87 -37.53 -17.17
CA THR A 105 -20.12 -36.32 -16.80
C THR A 105 -18.71 -36.70 -16.33
N GLY A 106 -17.69 -36.24 -17.08
CA GLY A 106 -16.28 -36.45 -16.74
C GLY A 106 -15.57 -37.60 -17.46
N PHE A 107 -16.28 -38.48 -18.18
CA PHE A 107 -15.63 -39.54 -18.94
C PHE A 107 -16.48 -40.10 -20.09
N LYS A 108 -15.77 -40.69 -21.06
CA LYS A 108 -16.33 -41.53 -22.11
C LYS A 108 -15.62 -42.88 -22.07
N ALA A 109 -16.37 -43.96 -22.17
CA ALA A 109 -15.84 -45.32 -22.08
C ALA A 109 -16.48 -46.25 -23.12
N THR A 110 -15.75 -47.30 -23.48
CA THR A 110 -16.19 -48.33 -24.44
C THR A 110 -16.35 -49.66 -23.72
N ILE A 111 -17.45 -50.35 -24.01
CA ILE A 111 -17.71 -51.71 -23.50
C ILE A 111 -16.76 -52.68 -24.22
N THR A 112 -15.93 -53.38 -23.46
CA THR A 112 -14.88 -54.27 -24.00
C THR A 112 -15.22 -55.74 -23.88
N THR A 113 -15.94 -56.15 -22.84
CA THR A 113 -16.36 -57.54 -22.67
C THR A 113 -17.80 -57.64 -22.21
N VAL A 114 -18.54 -58.55 -22.84
CA VAL A 114 -19.91 -58.92 -22.49
C VAL A 114 -19.95 -60.44 -22.34
N SER A 115 -20.48 -60.92 -21.22
CA SER A 115 -20.62 -62.36 -20.93
C SER A 115 -22.06 -62.64 -20.51
N SER A 116 -22.68 -63.68 -21.09
CA SER A 116 -24.07 -64.06 -20.80
C SER A 116 -25.09 -62.90 -20.91
N GLY A 117 -24.82 -61.91 -21.78
CA GLY A 117 -25.69 -60.74 -21.97
C GLY A 117 -25.47 -59.58 -20.99
N ALA A 118 -24.52 -59.70 -20.06
CA ALA A 118 -24.13 -58.64 -19.11
C ALA A 118 -22.71 -58.14 -19.37
N VAL A 119 -22.49 -56.84 -19.19
CA VAL A 119 -21.16 -56.22 -19.32
C VAL A 119 -20.27 -56.70 -18.19
N THR A 120 -19.04 -57.10 -18.52
CA THR A 120 -18.01 -57.52 -17.54
C THR A 120 -16.75 -56.67 -17.60
N GLY A 121 -16.61 -55.83 -18.64
CA GLY A 121 -15.42 -55.02 -18.85
C GLY A 121 -15.73 -53.75 -19.63
N VAL A 122 -15.13 -52.67 -19.18
CA VAL A 122 -15.24 -51.33 -19.75
C VAL A 122 -13.85 -50.69 -19.76
N THR A 123 -13.51 -50.00 -20.84
CA THR A 123 -12.24 -49.27 -20.97
C THR A 123 -12.51 -47.79 -21.20
N ILE A 124 -11.80 -46.93 -20.48
CA ILE A 124 -11.89 -45.47 -20.63
C ILE A 124 -11.35 -45.06 -22.01
N GLN A 125 -12.11 -44.27 -22.75
CA GLN A 125 -11.72 -43.71 -24.04
C GLN A 125 -11.17 -42.28 -23.88
N SER A 126 -11.83 -41.46 -23.07
CA SER A 126 -11.39 -40.10 -22.77
C SER A 126 -11.89 -39.66 -21.41
N THR A 127 -11.17 -38.76 -20.77
CA THR A 127 -11.55 -38.14 -19.50
C THR A 127 -11.50 -36.63 -19.62
N THR A 128 -12.36 -35.96 -18.87
CA THR A 128 -12.41 -34.51 -18.82
C THR A 128 -12.35 -34.08 -17.37
N ALA A 129 -11.39 -33.21 -17.04
CA ALA A 129 -11.25 -32.57 -15.73
C ALA A 129 -12.60 -32.01 -15.22
N GLN A 130 -12.99 -32.39 -14.01
CA GLN A 130 -14.20 -31.93 -13.34
C GLN A 130 -13.87 -31.09 -12.11
N THR A 131 -14.72 -30.11 -11.80
CA THR A 131 -14.62 -29.25 -10.60
C THR A 131 -15.34 -29.84 -9.39
N ALA A 132 -16.11 -30.90 -9.57
CA ALA A 132 -16.75 -31.68 -8.52
C ALA A 132 -16.31 -33.15 -8.62
N ASP A 133 -16.26 -33.84 -7.48
CA ASP A 133 -15.85 -35.25 -7.42
C ASP A 133 -16.85 -36.13 -8.21
N PRO A 134 -16.42 -36.81 -9.29
CA PRO A 134 -17.30 -37.62 -10.11
C PRO A 134 -17.49 -39.03 -9.55
N THR A 135 -17.19 -39.31 -8.27
CA THR A 135 -17.45 -40.62 -7.59
C THR A 135 -18.93 -41.04 -7.51
N ALA A 136 -19.78 -40.49 -8.36
CA ALA A 136 -21.13 -40.98 -8.56
C ALA A 136 -21.09 -42.40 -9.12
N THR A 137 -21.91 -43.30 -8.57
CA THR A 137 -22.28 -44.57 -9.21
C THR A 137 -22.94 -44.21 -10.55
N GLY A 138 -22.17 -44.25 -11.63
CA GLY A 138 -22.59 -43.74 -12.93
C GLY A 138 -23.67 -44.63 -13.52
N VAL A 139 -24.89 -44.10 -13.65
CA VAL A 139 -25.93 -44.73 -14.49
C VAL A 139 -25.55 -44.47 -15.95
N ALA A 140 -25.34 -45.54 -16.72
CA ALA A 140 -24.89 -45.44 -18.10
C ALA A 140 -26.00 -44.92 -19.02
N THR A 141 -25.82 -43.75 -19.62
CA THR A 141 -26.53 -43.37 -20.85
C THR A 141 -25.72 -43.86 -22.04
N THR A 142 -26.29 -44.75 -22.85
CA THR A 142 -25.63 -45.28 -24.05
C THR A 142 -26.07 -44.56 -25.30
N THR A 143 -25.10 -44.12 -26.10
CA THR A 143 -25.34 -43.38 -27.34
C THR A 143 -25.49 -44.30 -28.56
N ASN A 144 -24.98 -45.55 -28.47
CA ASN A 144 -24.95 -46.53 -29.57
C ASN A 144 -25.52 -47.92 -29.20
N GLY A 145 -26.23 -48.05 -28.06
CA GLY A 145 -26.73 -49.34 -27.58
C GLY A 145 -28.16 -49.23 -27.04
N SER A 146 -28.88 -50.36 -27.04
CA SER A 146 -30.25 -50.49 -26.49
C SER A 146 -30.27 -50.95 -25.03
N GLY A 147 -29.10 -51.01 -24.39
CA GLY A 147 -28.94 -51.63 -23.09
C GLY A 147 -29.50 -50.80 -21.94
N THR A 148 -29.88 -51.48 -20.88
CA THR A 148 -30.41 -50.88 -19.64
C THR A 148 -29.74 -51.48 -18.42
N GLY A 149 -29.63 -50.70 -17.35
CA GLY A 149 -29.21 -51.18 -16.03
C GLY A 149 -27.70 -51.37 -15.84
N LEU A 150 -26.85 -50.87 -16.73
CA LEU A 150 -25.41 -50.80 -16.47
C LEU A 150 -25.13 -49.71 -15.42
N THR A 151 -24.46 -50.09 -14.35
CA THR A 151 -23.93 -49.17 -13.34
C THR A 151 -22.43 -49.39 -13.18
N LEU A 152 -21.70 -48.28 -13.11
CA LEU A 152 -20.25 -48.26 -12.97
C LEU A 152 -19.84 -47.59 -11.67
N ASP A 153 -18.86 -48.18 -10.99
CA ASP A 153 -18.14 -47.51 -9.91
C ASP A 153 -17.00 -46.69 -10.52
N VAL A 154 -17.05 -45.38 -10.29
CA VAL A 154 -16.10 -44.40 -10.84
C VAL A 154 -15.06 -44.08 -9.77
N THR A 155 -13.79 -44.30 -10.09
CA THR A 155 -12.67 -43.82 -9.26
C THR A 155 -12.03 -42.62 -9.93
N ALA A 156 -11.89 -41.51 -9.20
CA ALA A 156 -11.21 -40.32 -9.68
C ALA A 156 -10.01 -39.97 -8.81
N THR A 157 -9.00 -39.35 -9.43
CA THR A 157 -7.85 -38.77 -8.76
C THR A 157 -8.03 -37.27 -8.66
N ALA A 158 -7.89 -36.72 -7.45
CA ALA A 158 -7.87 -35.29 -7.21
C ALA A 158 -6.45 -34.72 -7.45
N SER A 159 -6.35 -33.63 -8.21
CA SER A 159 -5.14 -32.83 -8.37
C SER A 159 -5.41 -31.36 -8.07
N GLN A 160 -4.39 -30.62 -7.64
CA GLN A 160 -4.47 -29.17 -7.45
C GLN A 160 -3.88 -28.47 -8.67
N GLU A 161 -4.69 -27.72 -9.40
CA GLU A 161 -4.23 -26.94 -10.56
C GLU A 161 -4.17 -25.45 -10.21
N ALA A 162 -3.07 -24.78 -10.57
CA ALA A 162 -2.89 -23.37 -10.32
C ALA A 162 -3.89 -22.54 -11.15
N THR A 163 -4.68 -21.70 -10.51
CA THR A 163 -5.73 -20.88 -11.15
C THR A 163 -5.20 -19.55 -11.68
N GLY A 164 -3.89 -19.32 -11.60
CA GLY A 164 -3.21 -18.20 -12.25
C GLY A 164 -3.12 -16.90 -11.44
N GLY A 165 -3.54 -16.87 -10.17
CA GLY A 165 -3.44 -15.70 -9.29
C GLY A 165 -2.64 -15.98 -8.02
N VAL A 166 -2.14 -14.94 -7.36
CA VAL A 166 -1.54 -15.05 -6.02
C VAL A 166 -2.66 -15.13 -4.97
N ALA A 167 -2.77 -16.25 -4.26
CA ALA A 167 -3.79 -16.46 -3.23
C ALA A 167 -3.40 -15.86 -1.89
N SER A 168 -2.16 -16.04 -1.48
CA SER A 168 -1.66 -15.54 -0.21
C SER A 168 -0.16 -15.30 -0.25
N ILE A 169 0.31 -14.47 0.68
CA ILE A 169 1.73 -14.27 0.92
C ILE A 169 1.95 -14.54 2.41
N THR A 170 2.77 -15.53 2.68
CA THR A 170 3.09 -15.96 4.04
C THR A 170 4.42 -15.37 4.45
N VAL A 171 4.45 -14.67 5.58
CA VAL A 171 5.69 -14.13 6.15
C VAL A 171 6.47 -15.28 6.78
N SER A 172 7.69 -15.51 6.29
CA SER A 172 8.59 -16.56 6.79
C SER A 172 9.49 -16.02 7.90
N ASP A 173 9.96 -14.78 7.75
CA ASP A 173 10.64 -14.01 8.80
C ASP A 173 10.08 -12.58 8.75
N GLY A 174 9.66 -12.07 9.90
CA GLY A 174 9.13 -10.70 9.99
C GLY A 174 10.23 -9.63 10.03
N GLY A 175 11.49 -10.05 10.17
CA GLY A 175 12.65 -9.17 10.35
C GLY A 175 12.53 -8.31 11.60
N THR A 176 13.33 -7.24 11.66
CA THR A 176 13.37 -6.34 12.82
C THR A 176 13.59 -4.89 12.41
N GLY A 177 13.11 -3.96 13.22
CA GLY A 177 13.41 -2.52 13.09
C GLY A 177 12.49 -1.77 12.11
N TYR A 178 11.37 -2.39 11.70
CA TYR A 178 10.38 -1.73 10.85
C TYR A 178 9.55 -0.73 11.65
N SER A 179 9.84 0.56 11.54
CA SER A 179 9.00 1.62 12.12
C SER A 179 7.92 2.14 11.17
N ALA A 180 7.90 1.65 9.92
CA ALA A 180 6.86 1.85 8.91
C ALA A 180 6.68 0.58 8.08
N ALA A 181 5.55 0.45 7.40
CA ALA A 181 5.27 -0.69 6.52
C ALA A 181 6.27 -0.70 5.33
N PRO A 182 7.01 -1.80 5.09
CA PRO A 182 7.93 -1.88 3.96
C PRO A 182 7.18 -2.01 2.63
N ILE A 183 7.90 -1.76 1.55
CA ILE A 183 7.42 -1.96 0.17
C ILE A 183 7.52 -3.45 -0.15
N VAL A 184 6.44 -4.02 -0.66
CA VAL A 184 6.38 -5.43 -1.12
C VAL A 184 6.34 -5.44 -2.64
N SER A 185 7.35 -6.06 -3.26
CA SER A 185 7.44 -6.25 -4.71
C SER A 185 7.31 -7.74 -5.06
N LEU A 186 6.45 -8.04 -6.03
CA LEU A 186 6.21 -9.39 -6.53
C LEU A 186 6.82 -9.48 -7.93
N THR A 187 7.82 -10.34 -8.10
CA THR A 187 8.57 -10.46 -9.36
C THR A 187 8.67 -11.92 -9.82
N GLY A 188 8.72 -12.14 -11.13
CA GLY A 188 8.73 -13.49 -11.70
C GLY A 188 7.35 -14.16 -11.70
N GLY A 189 7.32 -15.49 -11.78
CA GLY A 189 6.06 -16.28 -11.76
C GLY A 189 5.28 -16.34 -13.08
N GLY A 190 5.71 -15.60 -14.12
CA GLY A 190 5.11 -15.61 -15.46
C GLY A 190 3.81 -14.82 -15.61
N GLY A 191 3.22 -14.33 -14.50
CA GLY A 191 2.00 -13.52 -14.48
C GLY A 191 2.23 -12.02 -14.33
N THR A 192 1.13 -11.25 -14.28
CA THR A 192 1.16 -9.78 -14.12
C THR A 192 0.05 -9.29 -13.19
N GLY A 193 0.23 -8.08 -12.63
CA GLY A 193 -0.83 -7.36 -11.92
C GLY A 193 -1.08 -7.77 -10.47
N ALA A 194 -0.24 -8.61 -9.87
CA ALA A 194 -0.32 -8.87 -8.43
C ALA A 194 0.27 -7.71 -7.63
N THR A 195 -0.44 -7.27 -6.59
CA THR A 195 0.00 -6.22 -5.65
C THR A 195 -0.29 -6.63 -4.22
N ALA A 196 0.55 -6.21 -3.28
CA ALA A 196 0.41 -6.56 -1.87
C ALA A 196 0.93 -5.44 -0.95
N VAL A 197 0.46 -5.42 0.29
CA VAL A 197 0.82 -4.44 1.31
C VAL A 197 1.25 -5.17 2.59
N ALA A 198 2.40 -4.78 3.14
CA ALA A 198 2.88 -5.33 4.41
C ALA A 198 2.16 -4.70 5.61
N VAL A 199 1.94 -5.51 6.63
CA VAL A 199 1.43 -5.10 7.95
C VAL A 199 2.58 -5.21 8.95
N VAL A 200 2.84 -4.12 9.67
CA VAL A 200 3.90 -4.06 10.68
C VAL A 200 3.29 -3.85 12.04
N SER A 201 3.77 -4.61 13.03
CA SER A 201 3.42 -4.43 14.44
C SER A 201 4.68 -4.60 15.29
N ALA A 202 4.86 -3.72 16.26
CA ALA A 202 5.98 -3.75 17.21
C ALA A 202 7.38 -3.88 16.56
N GLY A 203 7.61 -3.26 15.40
CA GLY A 203 8.92 -3.30 14.74
C GLY A 203 9.14 -4.47 13.78
N VAL A 204 8.14 -5.32 13.56
CA VAL A 204 8.24 -6.59 12.81
C VAL A 204 7.12 -6.66 11.77
N VAL A 205 7.40 -7.19 10.58
CA VAL A 205 6.36 -7.50 9.58
C VAL A 205 5.56 -8.70 10.06
N THR A 206 4.29 -8.50 10.41
CA THR A 206 3.41 -9.55 10.95
C THR A 206 2.51 -10.19 9.90
N GLY A 207 2.38 -9.56 8.73
CA GLY A 207 1.56 -10.08 7.64
C GLY A 207 1.80 -9.34 6.34
N ILE A 208 1.38 -9.95 5.23
CA ILE A 208 1.35 -9.31 3.91
C ILE A 208 0.00 -9.60 3.27
N ASN A 209 -0.77 -8.56 3.04
CA ASN A 209 -2.11 -8.65 2.48
C ASN A 209 -2.02 -8.47 0.96
N VAL A 210 -2.54 -9.44 0.22
CA VAL A 210 -2.68 -9.33 -1.24
C VAL A 210 -3.82 -8.35 -1.54
N VAL A 211 -3.52 -7.30 -2.29
CA VAL A 211 -4.50 -6.27 -2.72
C VAL A 211 -5.09 -6.63 -4.08
N SER A 212 -4.24 -7.12 -4.98
CA SER A 212 -4.65 -7.71 -6.27
C SER A 212 -3.92 -9.03 -6.44
N ALA A 213 -4.65 -10.09 -6.74
CA ALA A 213 -4.07 -11.41 -6.99
C ALA A 213 -3.32 -11.47 -8.33
N GLY A 214 -3.60 -10.54 -9.25
CA GLY A 214 -3.12 -10.58 -10.62
C GLY A 214 -3.61 -11.80 -11.41
N THR A 215 -3.05 -12.01 -12.60
CA THR A 215 -3.44 -13.10 -13.51
C THR A 215 -2.23 -13.68 -14.26
N GLY A 216 -2.40 -14.92 -14.74
CA GLY A 216 -1.42 -15.60 -15.60
C GLY A 216 -0.20 -16.18 -14.88
N TYR A 217 -0.20 -16.25 -13.53
CA TYR A 217 0.91 -16.84 -12.78
C TYR A 217 0.97 -18.36 -12.96
N THR A 218 2.02 -18.86 -13.59
CA THR A 218 2.29 -20.30 -13.79
C THR A 218 3.22 -20.87 -12.72
N SER A 219 3.89 -20.01 -11.96
CA SER A 219 4.66 -20.34 -10.76
C SER A 219 4.56 -19.21 -9.75
N ALA A 220 4.83 -19.50 -8.47
CA ALA A 220 4.74 -18.48 -7.42
C ALA A 220 5.76 -17.34 -7.67
N PRO A 221 5.35 -16.07 -7.61
CA PRO A 221 6.28 -14.95 -7.74
C PRO A 221 7.22 -14.89 -6.52
N THR A 222 8.43 -14.38 -6.74
CA THR A 222 9.38 -14.05 -5.68
C THR A 222 8.92 -12.77 -4.97
N VAL A 223 8.84 -12.83 -3.64
CA VAL A 223 8.47 -11.69 -2.79
C VAL A 223 9.74 -10.99 -2.34
N VAL A 224 9.90 -9.73 -2.74
CA VAL A 224 11.00 -8.87 -2.29
C VAL A 224 10.43 -7.81 -1.36
N ILE A 225 10.92 -7.76 -0.14
CA ILE A 225 10.52 -6.79 0.88
C ILE A 225 11.65 -5.78 1.04
N THR A 226 11.40 -4.53 0.68
CA THR A 226 12.35 -3.43 0.84
C THR A 226 11.85 -2.44 1.87
N ALA A 227 12.74 -2.02 2.77
CA ALA A 227 12.39 -1.02 3.75
C ALA A 227 11.94 0.29 3.07
N GLN A 228 10.93 0.92 3.65
CA GLN A 228 10.52 2.24 3.22
C GLN A 228 11.52 3.26 3.76
N THR A 229 12.28 3.93 2.88
CA THR A 229 13.19 5.03 3.25
C THR A 229 12.54 6.40 3.12
N VAL A 230 11.32 6.48 2.56
CA VAL A 230 10.59 7.74 2.51
C VAL A 230 10.05 8.10 3.91
N PRO A 231 10.24 9.35 4.34
CA PRO A 231 9.78 9.76 5.65
C PRO A 231 8.27 9.67 5.81
N ASN A 232 7.85 9.21 6.99
CA ASN A 232 6.48 8.80 7.25
C ASN A 232 5.51 10.00 7.26
N GLY A 233 4.69 10.11 6.22
CA GLY A 233 3.50 10.95 6.20
C GLY A 233 3.72 12.44 5.91
N ALA A 234 2.64 13.11 5.53
CA ALA A 234 2.59 14.57 5.40
C ALA A 234 2.97 15.25 6.73
N PRO A 235 3.61 16.42 6.70
CA PRO A 235 3.94 17.16 7.91
C PRO A 235 2.69 17.47 8.73
N GLN A 236 2.77 17.36 10.05
CA GLN A 236 1.66 17.64 10.97
C GLN A 236 1.27 19.12 10.96
N GLY A 237 2.21 20.02 10.67
CA GLY A 237 1.90 21.43 10.51
C GLY A 237 3.10 22.32 10.28
N PHE A 238 2.83 23.62 10.15
CA PHE A 238 3.81 24.65 9.91
C PHE A 238 4.22 25.34 11.21
N VAL A 239 5.53 25.53 11.42
CA VAL A 239 6.07 26.18 12.62
C VAL A 239 5.92 27.70 12.48
N TYR A 240 5.04 28.27 13.29
CA TYR A 240 4.81 29.71 13.34
C TYR A 240 5.48 30.35 14.57
N ALA A 241 5.75 31.65 14.50
CA ALA A 241 6.32 32.42 15.59
C ALA A 241 5.23 32.88 16.57
N ASP A 242 5.25 32.38 17.81
CA ASP A 242 4.27 32.74 18.86
C ASP A 242 4.91 33.47 20.05
N GLN A 243 5.63 34.56 19.78
CA GLN A 243 6.37 35.32 20.80
C GLN A 243 7.38 34.47 21.62
N GLN A 244 7.79 33.30 21.12
CA GLN A 244 8.74 32.40 21.78
C GLN A 244 10.21 32.77 21.55
N GLY A 245 10.50 34.06 21.31
CA GLY A 245 11.86 34.53 21.05
C GLY A 245 12.72 34.43 22.30
N LEU A 246 13.59 33.42 22.36
CA LEU A 246 14.51 33.21 23.47
C LEU A 246 15.96 33.24 22.99
N THR A 247 16.69 34.29 23.36
CA THR A 247 18.13 34.40 23.14
C THR A 247 18.84 33.80 24.35
N THR A 248 19.37 32.59 24.24
CA THR A 248 19.95 31.86 25.38
C THR A 248 21.45 32.11 25.57
N ALA A 249 22.13 32.74 24.60
CA ALA A 249 23.54 33.10 24.70
C ALA A 249 23.77 34.62 24.75
N TYR A 250 24.79 35.03 25.52
CA TYR A 250 25.22 36.42 25.63
C TYR A 250 25.79 36.91 24.28
N LEU A 251 25.32 38.06 23.77
CA LEU A 251 25.63 38.63 22.45
C LEU A 251 25.10 37.86 21.23
N GLN A 252 24.20 36.90 21.41
CA GLN A 252 23.60 36.18 20.30
C GLN A 252 22.58 37.06 19.56
N GLU A 253 22.69 37.11 18.23
CA GLU A 253 21.74 37.81 17.36
C GLU A 253 20.36 37.11 17.34
N ALA A 254 19.35 37.76 16.74
CA ALA A 254 18.01 37.19 16.63
C ALA A 254 18.03 35.84 15.90
N THR A 255 17.36 34.84 16.45
CA THR A 255 17.28 33.50 15.84
C THR A 255 15.84 33.20 15.41
N MET A 256 15.71 32.42 14.33
CA MET A 256 14.43 31.84 13.90
C MET A 256 14.27 30.41 14.45
N MET A 257 14.93 30.10 15.58
CA MET A 257 15.00 28.74 16.12
C MET A 257 14.40 28.71 17.53
N ILE A 258 13.44 27.82 17.73
CA ILE A 258 12.94 27.44 19.04
C ILE A 258 13.96 26.45 19.63
N PRO A 259 14.57 26.75 20.80
CA PRO A 259 15.58 25.86 21.38
C PRO A 259 15.00 24.48 21.74
N GLU A 260 15.87 23.47 21.76
CA GLU A 260 15.51 22.11 22.17
C GLU A 260 14.81 22.09 23.54
N GLY A 261 13.80 21.23 23.67
CA GLY A 261 13.05 21.02 24.91
C GLY A 261 11.97 22.05 25.19
N PHE A 262 11.93 23.17 24.45
CA PHE A 262 10.87 24.17 24.60
C PHE A 262 9.56 23.71 23.97
N MET A 263 8.45 24.15 24.55
CA MET A 263 7.12 23.88 24.02
C MET A 263 6.93 24.59 22.68
N ALA A 264 6.38 23.89 21.70
CA ALA A 264 6.14 24.43 20.37
C ALA A 264 4.70 24.15 19.94
N GLN A 265 4.17 24.96 19.03
CA GLN A 265 2.86 24.74 18.43
C GLN A 265 2.93 24.89 16.92
N LEU A 266 2.06 24.16 16.22
CA LEU A 266 2.03 24.09 14.78
C LEU A 266 0.71 24.66 14.24
N ALA A 267 0.81 25.33 13.10
CA ALA A 267 -0.33 25.72 12.30
C ALA A 267 -0.75 24.55 11.41
N GLU A 268 -2.00 24.13 11.50
CA GLU A 268 -2.61 23.15 10.59
C GLU A 268 -3.29 23.84 9.40
N GLY A 269 -3.70 25.11 9.58
CA GLY A 269 -4.34 25.91 8.54
C GLY A 269 -4.37 27.40 8.84
N GLY A 270 -4.82 28.18 7.84
CA GLY A 270 -4.80 29.64 7.84
C GLY A 270 -3.70 30.19 6.94
N ASP A 271 -3.53 31.51 6.91
CA ASP A 271 -2.56 32.17 6.04
C ASP A 271 -1.28 32.50 6.82
N VAL A 272 -0.13 32.02 6.33
CA VAL A 272 1.18 32.28 6.94
C VAL A 272 2.18 32.80 5.92
N PHE A 273 3.07 33.66 6.37
CA PHE A 273 4.23 34.07 5.59
C PHE A 273 5.26 32.95 5.59
N ALA A 274 5.79 32.64 4.41
CA ALA A 274 6.80 31.61 4.22
C ALA A 274 7.85 32.05 3.18
N THR A 275 8.91 31.26 3.04
CA THR A 275 9.89 31.41 1.95
C THR A 275 10.01 30.09 1.21
N SER A 276 9.97 30.14 -0.12
CA SER A 276 10.13 28.98 -0.99
C SER A 276 11.51 28.97 -1.64
N SER A 277 12.11 27.79 -1.78
CA SER A 277 13.37 27.60 -2.54
C SER A 277 13.17 27.71 -4.06
N THR A 278 11.93 27.57 -4.53
CA THR A 278 11.55 27.70 -5.94
C THR A 278 10.66 28.92 -6.16
N PRO A 279 10.65 29.50 -7.37
CA PRO A 279 9.68 30.53 -7.72
C PRO A 279 8.25 30.02 -7.50
N ALA A 280 7.47 30.78 -6.75
CA ALA A 280 6.12 30.41 -6.37
C ALA A 280 5.11 31.18 -7.21
N LEU A 281 4.18 30.46 -7.84
CA LEU A 281 3.02 31.03 -8.51
C LEU A 281 1.76 30.74 -7.69
N ILE A 282 0.78 31.65 -7.76
CA ILE A 282 -0.50 31.49 -7.07
C ILE A 282 -1.18 30.19 -7.53
N GLY A 283 -1.72 29.43 -6.58
CA GLY A 283 -2.42 28.16 -6.82
C GLY A 283 -1.51 26.93 -6.89
N GLN A 284 -0.18 27.08 -6.85
CA GLN A 284 0.74 25.95 -6.80
C GLN A 284 0.63 25.17 -5.48
N SER A 285 0.94 23.88 -5.55
CA SER A 285 1.12 23.03 -4.38
C SER A 285 2.40 23.39 -3.64
N VAL A 286 2.32 23.30 -2.31
CA VAL A 286 3.46 23.48 -1.41
C VAL A 286 4.01 22.10 -1.04
N PHE A 287 5.31 21.92 -1.25
CA PHE A 287 6.06 20.71 -0.94
C PHE A 287 7.00 20.97 0.24
N ALA A 288 7.00 20.07 1.22
CA ALA A 288 7.86 20.15 2.38
C ALA A 288 9.05 19.20 2.21
N SER A 289 10.27 19.72 2.24
CA SER A 289 11.50 18.92 2.29
C SER A 289 11.49 18.04 3.53
N THR A 290 11.79 16.77 3.32
CA THR A 290 11.77 15.79 4.41
C THR A 290 13.01 15.85 5.31
N THR A 291 14.05 16.58 4.89
CA THR A 291 15.31 16.71 5.64
C THR A 291 15.25 17.85 6.65
N ASP A 292 14.60 18.97 6.28
CA ASP A 292 14.70 20.23 7.02
C ASP A 292 13.41 21.07 7.01
N GLY A 293 12.32 20.53 6.45
CA GLY A 293 11.02 21.20 6.39
C GLY A 293 11.01 22.45 5.52
N SER A 294 12.03 22.67 4.68
CA SER A 294 12.03 23.76 3.69
C SER A 294 10.87 23.62 2.72
N ILE A 295 10.41 24.77 2.24
CA ILE A 295 9.31 24.82 1.28
C ILE A 295 9.87 24.88 -0.13
N SER A 296 9.28 24.08 -1.00
CA SER A 296 9.33 24.25 -2.45
C SER A 296 7.91 24.26 -3.02
N THR A 297 7.75 24.74 -4.24
CA THR A 297 6.47 24.89 -4.91
C THR A 297 6.50 24.22 -6.27
N GLY A 298 5.36 23.67 -6.68
CA GLY A 298 5.25 22.99 -7.96
C GLY A 298 3.81 22.72 -8.35
N THR A 299 3.64 22.07 -9.50
CA THR A 299 2.33 21.60 -9.96
C THR A 299 1.78 20.57 -8.97
N ALA A 300 0.46 20.62 -8.73
CA ALA A 300 -0.20 19.63 -7.87
C ALA A 300 -0.01 18.20 -8.39
N GLY A 301 0.26 17.26 -7.49
CA GLY A 301 0.57 15.86 -7.83
C GLY A 301 1.95 15.63 -8.45
N ALA A 302 2.81 16.66 -8.56
CA ALA A 302 4.18 16.46 -9.00
C ALA A 302 4.98 15.68 -7.95
N THR A 303 5.85 14.77 -8.40
CA THR A 303 6.78 14.08 -7.49
C THR A 303 8.07 14.88 -7.39
N VAL A 304 8.37 15.42 -6.20
CA VAL A 304 9.61 16.14 -5.92
C VAL A 304 10.49 15.25 -5.04
N THR A 305 11.70 14.93 -5.51
CA THR A 305 12.62 14.06 -4.77
C THR A 305 13.00 14.71 -3.44
N GLY A 306 12.84 13.96 -2.33
CA GLY A 306 13.16 14.46 -1.00
C GLY A 306 12.15 15.45 -0.41
N ALA A 307 10.97 15.59 -1.02
CA ALA A 307 9.90 16.43 -0.49
C ALA A 307 8.54 15.74 -0.59
N ILE A 308 7.62 16.10 0.32
CA ILE A 308 6.26 15.57 0.39
C ILE A 308 5.28 16.69 0.02
N GLU A 309 4.31 16.38 -0.85
CA GLU A 309 3.23 17.31 -1.15
C GLU A 309 2.35 17.53 0.09
N THR A 310 2.11 18.78 0.43
CA THR A 310 1.27 19.16 1.57
C THR A 310 -0.13 19.59 1.10
N ALA A 311 -1.07 19.69 2.03
CA ALA A 311 -2.39 20.26 1.76
C ALA A 311 -2.37 21.79 1.54
N TRP A 312 -1.23 22.45 1.78
CA TRP A 312 -1.07 23.89 1.67
C TRP A 312 -0.90 24.32 0.21
N LYS A 313 -1.42 25.50 -0.12
CA LYS A 313 -1.32 26.12 -1.45
C LYS A 313 -0.70 27.50 -1.36
N VAL A 314 -0.09 27.95 -2.45
CA VAL A 314 0.40 29.33 -2.57
C VAL A 314 -0.78 30.26 -2.82
N SER A 315 -1.06 31.19 -1.90
CA SER A 315 -2.08 32.23 -2.09
C SER A 315 -1.50 33.54 -2.64
N GLN A 316 -0.23 33.82 -2.35
CA GLN A 316 0.54 34.90 -2.96
C GLN A 316 1.94 34.42 -3.35
N GLY A 317 2.23 34.44 -4.65
CA GLY A 317 3.51 34.01 -5.21
C GLY A 317 4.59 35.10 -5.22
N ASN A 318 5.85 34.68 -5.35
CA ASN A 318 7.02 35.55 -5.47
C ASN A 318 8.22 34.77 -6.04
N ALA A 319 9.33 35.47 -6.31
CA ALA A 319 10.61 34.84 -6.64
C ALA A 319 11.12 33.94 -5.51
N ALA A 320 11.97 32.97 -5.85
CA ALA A 320 12.62 32.11 -4.87
C ALA A 320 13.39 32.93 -3.83
N GLY A 321 13.31 32.51 -2.56
CA GLY A 321 13.95 33.20 -1.43
C GLY A 321 13.22 34.46 -0.94
N SER A 322 12.23 34.96 -1.67
CA SER A 322 11.40 36.09 -1.23
C SER A 322 10.20 35.62 -0.39
N PRO A 323 9.64 36.48 0.49
CA PRO A 323 8.43 36.17 1.22
C PRO A 323 7.25 35.89 0.28
N ILE A 324 6.56 34.78 0.56
CA ILE A 324 5.33 34.33 -0.09
C ILE A 324 4.25 34.16 0.99
N ILE A 325 2.99 34.06 0.57
CA ILE A 325 1.89 33.65 1.46
C ILE A 325 1.45 32.26 1.03
N ILE A 326 1.43 31.34 1.98
CA ILE A 326 0.82 30.03 1.82
C ILE A 326 -0.44 29.97 2.68
N THR A 327 -1.45 29.29 2.15
CA THR A 327 -2.73 29.10 2.82
C THR A 327 -2.95 27.60 3.05
N GLY A 328 -3.25 27.25 4.29
CA GLY A 328 -3.54 25.88 4.69
C GLY A 328 -5.05 25.63 4.73
N PRO A 329 -5.49 24.37 4.64
CA PRO A 329 -6.91 24.02 4.66
C PRO A 329 -7.56 24.46 5.98
N VAL A 330 -8.55 25.34 5.87
CA VAL A 330 -9.39 25.82 6.98
C VAL A 330 -10.86 25.49 6.78
N ALA A 331 -11.18 24.54 5.89
CA ALA A 331 -12.55 24.22 5.52
C ALA A 331 -13.44 24.02 6.76
N ALA A 332 -14.57 24.74 6.75
CA ALA A 332 -15.68 24.49 7.65
C ALA A 332 -16.10 23.03 7.52
N ALA A 333 -16.31 22.36 8.66
CA ALA A 333 -16.99 21.08 8.70
C ALA A 333 -18.35 21.16 8.00
#